data_AF-A0A916VI09-F1
#
_entry.id   AF-A0A916VI09-F1
#
_cell.length_a   1.000
_cell.length_b   1.000
_cell.length_c   1.000
_cell.angle_alpha   90.00
_cell.angle_beta   90.00
_cell.angle_gamma   90.00
#
_symmetry.space_group_name_H-M   'P 1'
#
loop_
_entity.id
_entity.type
_entity.pdbx_description
1 polymer ?
#
loop_
_entity_poly.entity_id
_entity_poly.type
_entity_poly.pdbx_seq_one_letter_code
_entity_poly.pdbx_strand_id
1 'polypeptide(L)'
;MARRRRRKRQTNSLLSILIVAIAVIWGVGTSGGQSSFQTSHFTDLIGQSDQSASSASSTLNSAKTATKSYGGLSASDYQKLAKLNFKSGSQAFVYVNNNHSTLIKHAWKVNKVIYANLDKLNRTSSSNTAFLEKRNVANDSLRVRQYVEPTGWHSNHGRNQIYNRGHLIAYSVSAGIDQDGQYNPNNQSGDQNNPKNLFTQSAYSNQKIQTIFEAKVRTALRQGKKVIYQATPIFRGSELMARGINLQAVSTDGKLDFNVYLYNVQPGYSFNYANGRAKRDASVKVSESEN
;
A
#
# COMPACT_ATOMS: atom_id res chain seq x y z
N MET A 1 -66.13 -64.88 -3.26
CA MET A 1 -66.19 -64.31 -1.90
C MET A 1 -65.77 -62.84 -1.96
N ALA A 2 -66.54 -61.97 -1.33
CA ALA A 2 -66.49 -60.52 -1.46
C ALA A 2 -65.75 -59.81 -0.30
N ARG A 3 -65.51 -58.50 -0.51
CA ARG A 3 -65.12 -57.43 0.45
C ARG A 3 -63.59 -57.26 0.66
N ARG A 4 -63.01 -56.06 0.74
CA ARG A 4 -63.52 -54.69 0.89
C ARG A 4 -62.42 -53.69 0.48
N ARG A 5 -62.78 -52.59 -0.18
CA ARG A 5 -61.93 -51.40 -0.45
C ARG A 5 -61.55 -50.69 0.86
N ARG A 6 -60.33 -50.13 0.91
CA ARG A 6 -60.01 -48.89 1.65
C ARG A 6 -59.04 -48.01 0.86
N ARG A 7 -59.50 -46.82 0.46
CA ARG A 7 -58.72 -45.67 -0.01
C ARG A 7 -58.19 -44.87 1.20
N LYS A 8 -56.98 -44.31 1.10
CA LYS A 8 -56.54 -43.00 1.66
C LYS A 8 -55.08 -42.80 1.19
N ARG A 9 -54.81 -41.88 0.27
CA ARG A 9 -54.63 -40.41 0.36
C ARG A 9 -53.16 -40.12 0.04
N GLN A 10 -52.93 -39.64 -1.18
CA GLN A 10 -51.68 -39.00 -1.60
C GLN A 10 -51.42 -37.77 -0.74
N THR A 11 -50.16 -37.57 -0.39
CA THR A 11 -49.64 -36.27 0.05
C THR A 11 -48.34 -36.02 -0.71
N ASN A 12 -48.43 -35.11 -1.68
CA ASN A 12 -47.29 -34.47 -2.32
C ASN A 12 -46.72 -33.45 -1.34
N SER A 13 -45.39 -33.42 -1.19
CA SER A 13 -44.69 -32.30 -0.57
C SER A 13 -43.62 -31.82 -1.55
N LEU A 14 -44.03 -30.86 -2.38
CA LEU A 14 -43.12 -29.96 -3.08
C LEU A 14 -42.87 -28.79 -2.12
N LEU A 15 -41.67 -28.72 -1.54
CA LEU A 15 -41.24 -27.58 -0.75
C LEU A 15 -40.81 -26.45 -1.71
N SER A 16 -41.73 -25.52 -1.91
CA SER A 16 -41.51 -24.22 -2.53
C SER A 16 -40.60 -23.38 -1.63
N ILE A 17 -39.37 -23.09 -2.07
CA ILE A 17 -38.49 -22.12 -1.40
C ILE A 17 -38.97 -20.72 -1.81
N LEU A 18 -39.73 -20.09 -0.91
CA LEU A 18 -40.13 -18.69 -1.02
C LEU A 18 -39.09 -17.87 -0.26
N ILE A 19 -38.22 -17.18 -0.99
CA ILE A 19 -37.26 -16.22 -0.43
C ILE A 19 -38.04 -14.98 -0.04
N VAL A 20 -38.33 -14.83 1.25
CA VAL A 20 -38.85 -13.58 1.81
C VAL A 20 -37.66 -12.70 2.18
N ALA A 21 -37.44 -11.65 1.39
CA ALA A 21 -36.55 -10.55 1.76
C ALA A 21 -37.24 -9.70 2.83
N ILE A 22 -36.76 -9.76 4.07
CA ILE A 22 -37.15 -8.82 5.13
C ILE A 22 -35.99 -7.84 5.32
N ALA A 23 -36.15 -6.65 4.79
CA ALA A 23 -35.36 -5.48 5.16
C ALA A 23 -35.81 -5.02 6.55
N VAL A 24 -34.96 -5.22 7.56
CA VAL A 24 -35.15 -4.56 8.87
C VAL A 24 -34.35 -3.26 8.85
N ILE A 25 -35.06 -2.17 8.60
CA ILE A 25 -34.61 -0.80 8.87
C ILE A 25 -34.75 -0.57 10.37
N TRP A 26 -33.65 -0.59 11.13
CA TRP A 26 -33.58 0.07 12.43
C TRP A 26 -32.26 0.85 12.51
N GLY A 27 -32.35 2.14 12.20
CA GLY A 27 -31.33 3.12 12.53
C GLY A 27 -31.52 3.62 13.95
N VAL A 28 -30.54 3.37 14.82
CA VAL A 28 -30.21 4.22 15.96
C VAL A 28 -28.69 4.25 16.07
N GLY A 29 -28.14 5.46 16.10
CA GLY A 29 -26.76 5.75 15.71
C GLY A 29 -25.65 5.23 16.62
N THR A 30 -24.53 4.91 15.99
CA THR A 30 -23.20 5.15 16.54
C THR A 30 -22.36 5.83 15.46
N SER A 31 -21.74 6.94 15.84
CA SER A 31 -21.10 7.91 14.96
C SER A 31 -19.78 7.35 14.41
N GLY A 32 -19.84 6.60 13.32
CA GLY A 32 -18.69 6.31 12.47
C GLY A 32 -18.42 7.52 11.57
N GLY A 33 -17.36 8.28 11.85
CA GLY A 33 -16.97 9.45 11.05
C GLY A 33 -16.75 9.07 9.59
N GLN A 34 -17.71 9.40 8.73
CA GLN A 34 -17.51 9.53 7.30
C GLN A 34 -16.64 10.77 7.08
N SER A 35 -15.35 10.57 6.79
CA SER A 35 -14.60 11.55 6.02
C SER A 35 -14.97 11.32 4.55
N SER A 36 -15.99 12.05 4.08
CA SER A 36 -16.21 12.30 2.66
C SER A 36 -14.99 13.06 2.12
N PHE A 37 -13.99 12.32 1.63
CA PHE A 37 -12.94 12.92 0.83
C PHE A 37 -13.53 13.33 -0.51
N GLN A 38 -13.85 14.62 -0.64
CA GLN A 38 -14.10 15.26 -1.92
C GLN A 38 -12.88 15.07 -2.81
N THR A 39 -13.02 14.18 -3.78
CA THR A 39 -12.13 14.03 -4.93
C THR A 39 -12.49 15.10 -5.96
N SER A 40 -12.25 16.36 -5.61
CA SER A 40 -12.34 17.48 -6.54
C SER A 40 -10.98 18.18 -6.56
N HIS A 41 -10.36 18.17 -7.75
CA HIS A 41 -9.13 18.88 -8.14
C HIS A 41 -7.76 18.24 -7.87
N PHE A 42 -7.58 16.96 -8.22
CA PHE A 42 -6.22 16.41 -8.47
C PHE A 42 -6.00 15.92 -9.91
N THR A 43 -6.98 16.06 -10.80
CA THR A 43 -6.92 15.53 -12.18
C THR A 43 -6.36 16.51 -13.21
N ASP A 44 -6.16 17.79 -12.90
CA ASP A 44 -5.75 18.80 -13.89
C ASP A 44 -4.28 19.24 -13.86
N LEU A 45 -3.41 18.64 -13.04
CA LEU A 45 -2.01 19.10 -12.89
C LEU A 45 -0.94 18.14 -13.40
N ILE A 46 -1.28 17.04 -14.07
CA ILE A 46 -0.27 16.14 -14.67
C ILE A 46 -0.21 16.36 -16.17
N GLY A 47 0.21 17.56 -16.54
CA GLY A 47 0.34 18.02 -17.91
C GLY A 47 1.34 19.14 -18.06
N GLN A 48 2.58 18.96 -17.58
CA GLN A 48 3.76 19.68 -18.09
C GLN A 48 5.05 18.99 -17.64
N SER A 49 5.83 18.56 -18.62
CA SER A 49 7.27 18.43 -18.48
C SER A 49 7.86 19.83 -18.35
N ASP A 50 8.43 20.19 -17.21
CA ASP A 50 9.86 20.52 -17.11
C ASP A 50 10.24 21.02 -15.71
N GLN A 51 11.42 20.58 -15.31
CA GLN A 51 12.39 21.24 -14.43
C GLN A 51 11.85 22.30 -13.45
N SER A 52 11.40 21.82 -12.30
CA SER A 52 11.51 22.58 -11.06
C SER A 52 12.23 21.67 -10.06
N ALA A 53 13.46 22.03 -9.73
CA ALA A 53 14.26 21.33 -8.75
C ALA A 53 13.47 21.28 -7.43
N SER A 54 12.92 20.12 -7.15
CA SER A 54 12.19 19.88 -5.92
C SER A 54 13.12 20.14 -4.75
N SER A 55 12.63 20.89 -3.76
CA SER A 55 13.30 21.25 -2.51
C SER A 55 13.64 20.04 -1.62
N ALA A 56 13.37 18.81 -2.08
CA ALA A 56 13.80 17.58 -1.43
C ALA A 56 15.29 17.36 -1.63
N SER A 57 16.02 17.33 -0.52
CA SER A 57 17.43 16.93 -0.50
C SER A 57 17.60 15.51 -1.09
N SER A 58 18.61 15.32 -1.93
CA SER A 58 18.99 14.01 -2.42
C SER A 58 19.97 13.33 -1.47
N THR A 59 19.81 12.02 -1.29
CA THR A 59 20.73 11.14 -0.58
C THR A 59 21.17 10.01 -1.50
N LEU A 60 22.33 9.42 -1.22
CA LEU A 60 22.88 8.31 -2.00
C LEU A 60 22.96 8.62 -3.50
N ASN A 61 23.63 9.72 -3.87
CA ASN A 61 23.73 10.25 -5.25
C ASN A 61 24.39 9.28 -6.27
N SER A 62 24.89 8.12 -5.81
CA SER A 62 25.43 7.04 -6.63
C SER A 62 25.09 5.71 -5.98
N ALA A 63 23.82 5.34 -6.00
CA ALA A 63 23.38 4.05 -5.47
C ALA A 63 23.82 2.91 -6.37
N LYS A 64 24.13 1.76 -5.76
CA LYS A 64 24.54 0.56 -6.50
C LYS A 64 23.31 -0.32 -6.75
N THR A 65 23.17 -0.77 -8.00
CA THR A 65 22.16 -1.75 -8.38
C THR A 65 22.47 -3.12 -7.75
N ALA A 66 21.45 -3.75 -7.16
CA ALA A 66 21.53 -5.09 -6.62
C ALA A 66 21.69 -6.14 -7.73
N THR A 67 22.36 -7.25 -7.43
CA THR A 67 22.54 -8.41 -8.31
C THR A 67 21.28 -9.28 -8.42
N LYS A 68 20.10 -8.66 -8.47
CA LYS A 68 18.81 -9.32 -8.71
C LYS A 68 18.40 -9.11 -10.17
N SER A 69 17.63 -10.05 -10.73
CA SER A 69 17.20 -9.99 -12.14
C SER A 69 16.39 -8.74 -12.52
N TYR A 70 15.78 -8.07 -11.55
CA TYR A 70 15.00 -6.84 -11.72
C TYR A 70 15.64 -5.60 -11.06
N GLY A 71 16.88 -5.71 -10.56
CA GLY A 71 17.58 -4.63 -9.89
C GLY A 71 17.06 -4.32 -8.48
N GLY A 72 17.10 -3.05 -8.10
CA GLY A 72 16.84 -2.56 -6.73
C GLY A 72 18.11 -2.08 -6.05
N LEU A 73 17.99 -1.49 -4.86
CA LEU A 73 19.16 -0.96 -4.14
C LEU A 73 20.01 -2.10 -3.58
N SER A 74 21.33 -1.87 -3.52
CA SER A 74 22.25 -2.80 -2.85
C SER A 74 21.95 -2.91 -1.35
N ALA A 75 22.33 -4.03 -0.74
CA ALA A 75 22.24 -4.21 0.71
C ALA A 75 22.96 -3.08 1.47
N SER A 76 24.12 -2.63 0.96
CA SER A 76 24.88 -1.52 1.57
C SER A 76 24.14 -0.19 1.52
N ASP A 77 23.36 0.08 0.47
CA ASP A 77 22.58 1.30 0.35
C ASP A 77 21.34 1.27 1.25
N TYR A 78 20.68 0.12 1.40
CA TYR A 78 19.64 -0.06 2.42
C TYR A 78 20.18 0.18 3.84
N GLN A 79 21.41 -0.27 4.15
CA GLN A 79 22.03 0.03 5.45
C GLN A 79 22.32 1.51 5.65
N LYS A 80 22.61 2.27 4.60
CA LYS A 80 22.75 3.73 4.68
C LYS A 80 21.40 4.40 4.93
N LEU A 81 20.34 3.97 4.24
CA LEU A 81 18.98 4.46 4.49
C LEU A 81 18.53 4.20 5.94
N ALA A 82 18.87 3.03 6.51
CA ALA A 82 18.54 2.69 7.90
C ALA A 82 19.20 3.61 8.94
N LYS A 83 20.30 4.28 8.58
CA LYS A 83 21.01 5.24 9.44
C LYS A 83 20.42 6.65 9.39
N LEU A 84 19.56 6.96 8.42
CA LEU A 84 18.91 8.26 8.32
C LEU A 84 17.97 8.49 9.51
N ASN A 85 17.89 9.74 9.95
CA ASN A 85 16.92 10.20 10.93
C ASN A 85 16.15 11.38 10.33
N PHE A 86 14.85 11.43 10.58
CA PHE A 86 14.06 12.58 10.20
C PHE A 86 14.46 13.81 11.02
N LYS A 87 14.59 14.96 10.35
CA LYS A 87 14.83 16.25 11.01
C LYS A 87 13.52 17.04 11.00
N SER A 88 13.03 17.38 12.21
CA SER A 88 11.82 18.19 12.36
C SER A 88 11.90 19.49 11.54
N GLY A 89 10.81 19.86 10.89
CA GLY A 89 10.71 20.99 9.98
C GLY A 89 11.22 20.72 8.57
N SER A 90 11.71 19.52 8.27
CA SER A 90 12.11 19.11 6.91
C SER A 90 10.98 18.37 6.21
N GLN A 91 11.15 18.10 4.91
CA GLN A 91 10.22 17.28 4.14
C GLN A 91 10.24 15.82 4.63
N ALA A 92 9.09 15.15 4.53
CA ALA A 92 8.94 13.76 4.95
C ALA A 92 9.45 12.73 3.92
N PHE A 93 10.13 13.17 2.86
CA PHE A 93 10.85 12.29 1.96
C PHE A 93 12.13 12.93 1.44
N VAL A 94 13.03 12.09 0.91
CA VAL A 94 14.25 12.50 0.20
C VAL A 94 14.37 11.72 -1.10
N TYR A 95 15.00 12.33 -2.09
CA TYR A 95 15.37 11.60 -3.31
C TYR A 95 16.52 10.67 -3.04
N VAL A 96 16.51 9.50 -3.68
CA VAL A 96 17.58 8.51 -3.63
C VAL A 96 18.16 8.40 -5.03
N ASN A 97 19.48 8.31 -5.17
CA ASN A 97 20.13 8.14 -6.47
C ASN A 97 19.70 9.22 -7.49
N ASN A 98 19.68 10.48 -7.04
CA ASN A 98 19.21 11.62 -7.86
C ASN A 98 17.80 11.43 -8.43
N ASN A 99 16.92 10.76 -7.68
CA ASN A 99 15.57 10.38 -8.09
C ASN A 99 15.52 9.43 -9.29
N HIS A 100 16.57 8.63 -9.51
CA HIS A 100 16.60 7.60 -10.54
C HIS A 100 16.54 6.21 -9.93
N SER A 101 15.64 5.39 -10.47
CA SER A 101 15.48 4.01 -10.08
C SER A 101 16.73 3.19 -10.37
N THR A 102 16.98 2.20 -9.52
CA THR A 102 17.99 1.15 -9.76
C THR A 102 17.36 -0.13 -10.33
N LEU A 103 16.09 -0.07 -10.72
CA LEU A 103 15.39 -1.18 -11.35
C LEU A 103 15.77 -1.33 -12.82
N ILE A 104 15.80 -2.57 -13.28
CA ILE A 104 16.12 -2.90 -14.68
C ILE A 104 14.81 -2.85 -15.48
N LYS A 105 14.57 -1.77 -16.22
CA LYS A 105 13.30 -1.56 -16.97
C LYS A 105 12.91 -2.69 -17.92
N HIS A 106 13.89 -3.40 -18.50
CA HIS A 106 13.66 -4.53 -19.41
C HIS A 106 13.40 -5.88 -18.70
N ALA A 107 13.42 -5.91 -17.36
CA ALA A 107 13.12 -7.10 -16.57
C ALA A 107 11.61 -7.41 -16.49
N TRP A 108 10.74 -6.50 -16.94
CA TRP A 108 9.30 -6.77 -17.01
C TRP A 108 9.02 -7.86 -18.05
N LYS A 109 8.32 -8.92 -17.64
CA LYS A 109 7.95 -10.06 -18.50
C LYS A 109 6.49 -10.46 -18.36
N VAL A 110 6.04 -10.62 -17.12
CA VAL A 110 4.70 -11.10 -16.78
C VAL A 110 4.12 -10.25 -15.65
N ASN A 111 2.81 -10.07 -15.67
CA ASN A 111 2.06 -9.42 -14.60
C ASN A 111 2.07 -10.28 -13.34
N LYS A 112 2.68 -9.76 -12.27
CA LYS A 112 2.73 -10.42 -10.96
C LYS A 112 3.28 -9.47 -9.90
N VAL A 113 3.14 -9.85 -8.64
CA VAL A 113 3.91 -9.30 -7.54
C VAL A 113 4.80 -10.41 -6.97
N ILE A 114 6.06 -10.09 -6.74
CA ILE A 114 6.98 -10.94 -5.99
C ILE A 114 6.94 -10.44 -4.56
N TYR A 115 6.18 -11.14 -3.71
CA TYR A 115 6.16 -10.90 -2.27
C TYR A 115 7.37 -11.55 -1.60
N ALA A 116 8.12 -10.78 -0.83
CA ALA A 116 9.19 -11.32 0.00
C ALA A 116 8.59 -12.03 1.22
N ASN A 117 9.28 -13.07 1.71
CA ASN A 117 8.93 -13.66 3.00
C ASN A 117 9.24 -12.67 4.13
N LEU A 118 8.47 -12.79 5.21
CA LEU A 118 8.78 -12.08 6.45
C LEU A 118 10.16 -12.52 6.97
N ASP A 119 10.87 -11.61 7.61
CA ASP A 119 12.13 -11.96 8.27
C ASP A 119 11.92 -12.71 9.60
N LYS A 120 13.01 -13.02 10.30
CA LYS A 120 12.99 -13.76 11.56
C LYS A 120 12.25 -13.04 12.70
N LEU A 121 11.94 -11.76 12.56
CA LEU A 121 11.13 -10.99 13.50
C LEU A 121 9.70 -10.77 12.98
N ASN A 122 9.28 -11.51 11.96
CA ASN A 122 8.02 -11.39 11.25
C ASN A 122 7.80 -10.04 10.54
N ARG A 123 8.89 -9.35 10.15
CA ARG A 123 8.82 -8.04 9.49
C ARG A 123 8.86 -8.15 7.97
N THR A 124 8.20 -7.22 7.29
CA THR A 124 8.33 -6.98 5.85
C THR A 124 9.60 -6.19 5.52
N SER A 125 10.77 -6.71 5.90
CA SER A 125 12.07 -6.01 5.80
C SER A 125 12.82 -6.26 4.47
N SER A 126 12.17 -6.91 3.51
CA SER A 126 12.69 -7.19 2.17
C SER A 126 11.76 -6.62 1.11
N SER A 127 12.31 -6.32 -0.07
CA SER A 127 11.57 -5.66 -1.14
C SER A 127 10.46 -6.52 -1.73
N ASN A 128 9.25 -5.97 -1.81
CA ASN A 128 8.23 -6.47 -2.72
C ASN A 128 8.41 -5.81 -4.08
N THR A 129 8.33 -6.59 -5.16
CA THR A 129 8.50 -6.09 -6.53
C THR A 129 7.29 -6.44 -7.37
N ALA A 130 6.59 -5.42 -7.87
CA ALA A 130 5.41 -5.53 -8.68
C ALA A 130 5.70 -5.24 -10.15
N PHE A 131 5.17 -6.08 -11.03
CA PHE A 131 5.19 -5.93 -12.49
C PHE A 131 3.77 -5.62 -12.93
N LEU A 132 3.50 -4.34 -13.13
CA LEU A 132 2.15 -3.79 -13.21
C LEU A 132 1.81 -3.32 -14.63
N GLU A 133 0.53 -3.34 -14.96
CA GLU A 133 -0.04 -2.74 -16.16
C GLU A 133 -1.45 -2.18 -15.89
N LYS A 134 -2.09 -1.61 -16.91
CA LYS A 134 -3.38 -0.90 -16.77
C LYS A 134 -4.44 -1.69 -16.00
N ARG A 135 -4.51 -3.02 -16.18
CA ARG A 135 -5.51 -3.89 -15.55
C ARG A 135 -5.34 -4.08 -14.03
N ASN A 136 -4.23 -3.63 -13.44
CA ASN A 136 -4.05 -3.68 -11.98
C ASN A 136 -4.59 -2.45 -11.26
N VAL A 137 -5.13 -1.45 -11.96
CA VAL A 137 -5.75 -0.29 -11.30
C VAL A 137 -7.08 -0.72 -10.68
N ALA A 138 -7.15 -0.74 -9.35
CA ALA A 138 -8.30 -1.26 -8.59
C ALA A 138 -9.43 -0.23 -8.42
N ASN A 139 -10.65 -0.74 -8.22
CA ASN A 139 -11.80 0.05 -7.78
C ASN A 139 -11.82 0.14 -6.25
N ASP A 140 -11.86 1.35 -5.70
CA ASP A 140 -11.88 1.57 -4.24
C ASP A 140 -13.16 1.02 -3.56
N SER A 141 -14.24 0.78 -4.30
CA SER A 141 -15.47 0.19 -3.73
C SER A 141 -15.32 -1.28 -3.31
N LEU A 142 -14.29 -2.00 -3.80
CA LEU A 142 -14.02 -3.39 -3.42
C LEU A 142 -13.11 -3.51 -2.18
N ARG A 143 -12.85 -2.39 -1.50
CA ARG A 143 -12.09 -2.39 -0.25
C ARG A 143 -12.90 -2.99 0.89
N VAL A 144 -12.25 -3.81 1.69
CA VAL A 144 -12.79 -4.43 2.90
C VAL A 144 -12.01 -3.98 4.13
N ARG A 145 -12.56 -4.27 5.30
CA ARG A 145 -11.87 -4.01 6.57
C ARG A 145 -10.55 -4.79 6.62
N GLN A 146 -9.48 -4.07 6.95
CA GLN A 146 -8.19 -4.69 7.20
C GLN A 146 -8.07 -5.22 8.64
N TYR A 147 -7.41 -6.36 8.80
CA TYR A 147 -7.29 -7.02 10.11
C TYR A 147 -5.86 -7.47 10.45
N VAL A 148 -4.95 -7.61 9.48
CA VAL A 148 -3.55 -7.98 9.76
C VAL A 148 -2.90 -6.94 10.65
N GLU A 149 -2.22 -7.36 11.71
CA GLU A 149 -1.45 -6.48 12.58
C GLU A 149 0.03 -6.71 12.33
N PRO A 150 0.72 -5.82 11.59
CA PRO A 150 2.15 -5.96 11.35
C PRO A 150 2.95 -5.80 12.64
N THR A 151 4.25 -6.06 12.58
CA THR A 151 5.13 -5.83 13.72
C THR A 151 5.07 -4.38 14.21
N GLY A 152 5.16 -4.20 15.53
CA GLY A 152 5.09 -2.88 16.16
C GLY A 152 3.71 -2.21 16.04
N TRP A 153 2.65 -2.95 15.70
CA TRP A 153 1.30 -2.42 15.59
C TRP A 153 0.74 -1.96 16.94
N HIS A 154 0.05 -0.82 16.93
CA HIS A 154 -0.76 -0.31 18.03
C HIS A 154 -2.08 0.23 17.48
N SER A 155 -3.17 0.06 18.24
CA SER A 155 -4.47 0.59 17.86
C SER A 155 -4.53 2.11 18.05
N ASN A 156 -5.24 2.78 17.14
CA ASN A 156 -5.58 4.19 17.31
C ASN A 156 -6.59 4.35 18.45
N HIS A 157 -6.45 5.42 19.24
CA HIS A 157 -7.34 5.74 20.36
C HIS A 157 -8.09 7.04 20.06
N GLY A 158 -9.40 7.04 20.32
CA GLY A 158 -10.26 8.19 20.03
C GLY A 158 -10.34 8.50 18.53
N ARG A 159 -10.38 9.80 18.19
CA ARG A 159 -10.52 10.27 16.80
C ARG A 159 -9.18 10.44 16.07
N ASN A 160 -8.04 10.20 16.73
CA ASN A 160 -6.72 10.45 16.16
C ASN A 160 -6.20 9.21 15.45
N GLN A 161 -6.30 9.18 14.12
CA GLN A 161 -5.68 8.15 13.29
C GLN A 161 -4.20 8.48 13.08
N ILE A 162 -3.33 7.77 13.79
CA ILE A 162 -1.87 7.94 13.72
C ILE A 162 -1.17 6.70 13.17
N TYR A 163 -1.78 5.52 13.25
CA TYR A 163 -1.29 4.27 12.64
C TYR A 163 -2.19 3.80 11.52
N ASN A 164 -1.57 3.33 10.44
CA ASN A 164 -2.16 2.63 9.31
C ASN A 164 -1.40 1.34 9.02
N ARG A 165 -2.12 0.39 8.43
CA ARG A 165 -1.55 -0.81 7.82
C ARG A 165 -1.05 -0.40 6.44
N GLY A 166 0.21 0.03 6.38
CA GLY A 166 0.83 0.54 5.16
C GLY A 166 1.09 -0.60 4.19
N HIS A 167 0.52 -0.51 2.99
CA HIS A 167 0.82 -1.45 1.92
C HIS A 167 2.18 -1.14 1.29
N LEU A 168 2.98 -2.17 1.00
CA LEU A 168 4.18 -2.00 0.17
C LEU A 168 3.75 -1.81 -1.30
N ILE A 169 2.94 -2.73 -1.81
CA ILE A 169 2.25 -2.60 -3.09
C ILE A 169 0.80 -2.22 -2.81
N ALA A 170 0.43 -0.99 -3.15
CA ALA A 170 -0.87 -0.44 -2.83
C ALA A 170 -2.02 -1.27 -3.40
N TYR A 171 -3.11 -1.37 -2.65
CA TYR A 171 -4.39 -1.88 -3.15
C TYR A 171 -4.77 -1.30 -4.53
N SER A 172 -4.63 0.02 -4.66
CA SER A 172 -5.06 0.77 -5.85
C SER A 172 -4.33 0.40 -7.16
N VAL A 173 -3.23 -0.34 -7.07
CA VAL A 173 -2.41 -0.76 -8.22
C VAL A 173 -2.14 -2.27 -8.22
N SER A 174 -2.87 -3.06 -7.43
CA SER A 174 -2.69 -4.52 -7.32
C SER A 174 -3.95 -5.31 -7.71
N ALA A 175 -4.90 -4.72 -8.44
CA ALA A 175 -6.10 -5.43 -8.88
C ALA A 175 -5.75 -6.73 -9.61
N GLY A 176 -6.42 -7.81 -9.24
CA GLY A 176 -6.20 -9.14 -9.79
C GLY A 176 -4.93 -9.83 -9.33
N ILE A 177 -4.13 -9.21 -8.46
CA ILE A 177 -3.01 -9.90 -7.80
C ILE A 177 -3.55 -10.63 -6.57
N ASP A 178 -3.35 -11.95 -6.52
CA ASP A 178 -3.69 -12.76 -5.36
C ASP A 178 -2.61 -12.72 -4.26
N GLN A 179 -2.82 -13.49 -3.19
CA GLN A 179 -1.91 -13.54 -2.03
C GLN A 179 -0.54 -14.18 -2.35
N ASP A 180 -0.48 -15.01 -3.40
CA ASP A 180 0.75 -15.63 -3.92
C ASP A 180 1.44 -14.74 -4.95
N GLY A 181 0.83 -13.59 -5.27
CA GLY A 181 1.36 -12.61 -6.18
C GLY A 181 1.08 -12.92 -7.65
N GLN A 182 0.27 -13.93 -7.96
CA GLN A 182 -0.10 -14.24 -9.34
C GLN A 182 -1.27 -13.37 -9.79
N TYR A 183 -1.29 -13.07 -11.09
CA TYR A 183 -2.42 -12.37 -11.69
C TYR A 183 -3.55 -13.34 -12.03
N ASN A 184 -4.74 -13.07 -11.51
CA ASN A 184 -5.99 -13.74 -11.83
C ASN A 184 -7.00 -12.71 -12.35
N PRO A 185 -7.41 -12.76 -13.64
CA PRO A 185 -8.35 -11.82 -14.22
C PRO A 185 -9.76 -11.88 -13.60
N ASN A 186 -10.10 -12.97 -12.93
CA ASN A 186 -11.40 -13.12 -12.25
C ASN A 186 -11.42 -12.43 -10.88
N ASN A 187 -10.26 -12.00 -10.36
CA ASN A 187 -10.17 -11.18 -9.17
C ASN A 187 -10.03 -9.71 -9.59
N GLN A 188 -10.97 -8.86 -9.18
CA GLN A 188 -10.92 -7.43 -9.46
C GLN A 188 -10.48 -6.61 -8.25
N SER A 189 -10.33 -7.26 -7.09
CA SER A 189 -9.84 -6.63 -5.88
C SER A 189 -8.32 -6.52 -5.91
N GLY A 190 -7.79 -5.45 -5.34
CA GLY A 190 -6.36 -5.36 -5.03
C GLY A 190 -6.01 -6.19 -3.80
N ASP A 191 -4.71 -6.36 -3.53
CA ASP A 191 -4.28 -6.97 -2.28
C ASP A 191 -4.60 -6.06 -1.08
N GLN A 192 -5.16 -6.64 -0.01
CA GLN A 192 -5.70 -5.91 1.14
C GLN A 192 -5.12 -6.34 2.48
N ASN A 193 -4.97 -7.65 2.68
CA ASN A 193 -4.66 -8.28 3.96
C ASN A 193 -3.52 -9.30 3.85
N ASN A 194 -2.61 -9.16 2.88
CA ASN A 194 -1.42 -10.01 2.84
C ASN A 194 -0.43 -9.60 3.93
N PRO A 195 -0.08 -10.48 4.90
CA PRO A 195 0.92 -10.17 5.91
C PRO A 195 2.30 -9.85 5.31
N LYS A 196 2.62 -10.39 4.13
CA LYS A 196 3.87 -10.10 3.41
C LYS A 196 3.87 -8.74 2.69
N ASN A 197 2.76 -8.02 2.69
CA ASN A 197 2.60 -6.75 2.00
C ASN A 197 2.22 -5.60 2.93
N LEU A 198 2.25 -5.80 4.25
CA LEU A 198 1.85 -4.80 5.24
C LEU A 198 2.98 -4.49 6.24
N PHE A 199 3.08 -3.23 6.64
CA PHE A 199 3.90 -2.77 7.75
C PHE A 199 3.19 -1.70 8.57
N THR A 200 3.62 -1.50 9.82
CA THR A 200 3.09 -0.41 10.65
C THR A 200 3.62 0.92 10.14
N GLN A 201 2.73 1.72 9.56
CA GLN A 201 3.04 3.03 9.00
C GLN A 201 2.23 4.12 9.69
N SER A 202 2.82 5.29 9.86
CA SER A 202 2.10 6.47 10.32
C SER A 202 1.03 6.88 9.32
N ALA A 203 -0.07 7.45 9.83
CA ALA A 203 -1.16 7.90 8.97
C ALA A 203 -0.71 8.97 7.97
N TYR A 204 0.14 9.92 8.40
CA TYR A 204 0.70 10.95 7.54
C TYR A 204 1.60 10.37 6.42
N SER A 205 2.58 9.53 6.77
CA SER A 205 3.45 8.89 5.77
C SER A 205 2.64 8.07 4.76
N ASN A 206 1.64 7.31 5.23
CA ASN A 206 0.78 6.48 4.38
C ASN A 206 -0.15 7.30 3.46
N GLN A 207 -0.97 8.18 4.05
CA GLN A 207 -2.09 8.84 3.34
C GLN A 207 -1.68 10.11 2.60
N LYS A 208 -0.56 10.74 3.00
CA LYS A 208 -0.08 11.97 2.35
C LYS A 208 1.12 11.65 1.48
N ILE A 209 2.20 11.15 2.07
CA ILE A 209 3.50 11.11 1.39
C ILE A 209 3.58 9.95 0.38
N GLN A 210 3.27 8.72 0.80
CA GLN A 210 3.31 7.56 -0.09
C GLN A 210 2.28 7.66 -1.22
N THR A 211 1.11 8.25 -0.94
CA THR A 211 0.05 8.45 -1.95
C THR A 211 0.52 9.32 -3.13
N ILE A 212 1.44 10.27 -2.94
CA ILE A 212 2.03 11.07 -4.04
C ILE A 212 2.69 10.17 -5.08
N PHE A 213 3.51 9.21 -4.63
CA PHE A 213 4.27 8.33 -5.52
C PHE A 213 3.40 7.22 -6.10
N GLU A 214 2.46 6.69 -5.32
CA GLU A 214 1.46 5.73 -5.82
C GLU A 214 0.57 6.36 -6.89
N ALA A 215 0.23 7.65 -6.78
CA ALA A 215 -0.51 8.38 -7.81
C ALA A 215 0.29 8.46 -9.12
N LYS A 216 1.61 8.71 -9.07
CA LYS A 216 2.47 8.70 -10.27
C LYS A 216 2.45 7.33 -10.96
N VAL A 217 2.56 6.24 -10.20
CA VAL A 217 2.44 4.88 -10.74
C VAL A 217 1.06 4.66 -11.34
N ARG A 218 -0.03 4.99 -10.62
CA ARG A 218 -1.41 4.82 -11.09
C ARG A 218 -1.69 5.59 -12.38
N THR A 219 -1.21 6.83 -12.49
CA THR A 219 -1.32 7.63 -13.72
C THR A 219 -0.58 6.98 -14.88
N ALA A 220 0.64 6.48 -14.67
CA ALA A 220 1.38 5.76 -15.70
C ALA A 220 0.64 4.50 -16.17
N LEU A 221 0.06 3.72 -15.25
CA LEU A 221 -0.75 2.54 -15.59
C LEU A 221 -2.00 2.92 -16.40
N ARG A 222 -2.70 4.00 -16.03
CA ARG A 222 -3.87 4.50 -16.77
C ARG A 222 -3.52 4.96 -18.19
N GLN A 223 -2.32 5.51 -18.38
CA GLN A 223 -1.73 5.84 -19.68
C GLN A 223 -1.29 4.62 -20.50
N GLY A 224 -1.49 3.39 -20.00
CA GLY A 224 -1.14 2.16 -20.70
C GLY A 224 0.33 1.74 -20.56
N LYS A 225 1.10 2.40 -19.69
CA LYS A 225 2.51 2.01 -19.44
C LYS A 225 2.56 0.72 -18.62
N LYS A 226 3.63 -0.05 -18.85
CA LYS A 226 4.03 -1.18 -18.01
C LYS A 226 5.07 -0.68 -17.02
N VAL A 227 4.87 -0.94 -15.73
CA VAL A 227 5.68 -0.37 -14.65
C VAL A 227 6.24 -1.50 -13.80
N ILE A 228 7.55 -1.43 -13.52
CA ILE A 228 8.16 -2.18 -12.42
C ILE A 228 8.16 -1.23 -11.22
N TYR A 229 7.53 -1.64 -10.13
CA TYR A 229 7.45 -0.87 -8.89
C TYR A 229 8.00 -1.72 -7.74
N GLN A 230 8.90 -1.15 -6.94
CA GLN A 230 9.51 -1.85 -5.82
C GLN A 230 9.40 -1.01 -4.56
N ALA A 231 8.99 -1.67 -3.47
CA ALA A 231 8.78 -1.05 -2.17
C ALA A 231 9.51 -1.85 -1.09
N THR A 232 10.31 -1.18 -0.25
CA THR A 232 11.16 -1.81 0.77
C THR A 232 11.10 -1.02 2.08
N PRO A 233 10.35 -1.48 3.09
CA PRO A 233 10.40 -0.93 4.44
C PRO A 233 11.80 -1.07 5.05
N ILE A 234 12.27 0.00 5.67
CA ILE A 234 13.64 0.09 6.20
C ILE A 234 13.59 0.07 7.73
N PHE A 235 14.14 -0.99 8.32
CA PHE A 235 14.28 -1.17 9.77
C PHE A 235 15.72 -0.98 10.21
N ARG A 236 15.95 -0.53 11.45
CA ARG A 236 17.29 -0.48 12.07
C ARG A 236 17.42 -1.58 13.11
N GLY A 237 18.39 -2.48 12.94
CA GLY A 237 18.64 -3.58 13.88
C GLY A 237 17.38 -4.42 14.13
N SER A 238 17.01 -4.57 15.40
CA SER A 238 15.85 -5.36 15.87
C SER A 238 14.56 -4.54 16.02
N GLU A 239 14.48 -3.33 15.45
CA GLU A 239 13.26 -2.52 15.50
C GLU A 239 12.06 -3.22 14.89
N LEU A 240 10.89 -3.08 15.51
CA LEU A 240 9.64 -3.70 15.06
C LEU A 240 8.78 -2.78 14.18
N MET A 241 9.05 -1.47 14.19
CA MET A 241 8.42 -0.50 13.28
C MET A 241 9.50 0.08 12.34
N ALA A 242 9.20 0.14 11.04
CA ALA A 242 10.15 0.67 10.06
C ALA A 242 10.38 2.17 10.27
N ARG A 243 11.62 2.63 10.09
CA ARG A 243 12.01 4.06 10.10
C ARG A 243 11.48 4.82 8.89
N GLY A 244 11.19 4.09 7.82
CA GLY A 244 10.72 4.62 6.55
C GLY A 244 10.54 3.51 5.52
N ILE A 245 10.27 3.91 4.29
CA ILE A 245 10.12 2.99 3.16
C ILE A 245 10.82 3.57 1.94
N ASN A 246 11.64 2.77 1.26
CA ASN A 246 12.16 3.11 -0.05
C ASN A 246 11.16 2.67 -1.12
N LEU A 247 10.79 3.60 -2.00
CA LEU A 247 9.97 3.36 -3.17
C LEU A 247 10.77 3.70 -4.42
N GLN A 248 10.74 2.83 -5.42
CA GLN A 248 11.27 3.13 -6.73
C GLN A 248 10.38 2.53 -7.81
N ALA A 249 10.24 3.24 -8.93
CA ALA A 249 9.49 2.74 -10.08
C ALA A 249 10.22 3.08 -11.37
N VAL A 250 10.10 2.21 -12.37
CA VAL A 250 10.50 2.49 -13.74
C VAL A 250 9.48 1.92 -14.71
N SER A 251 9.07 2.69 -15.72
CA SER A 251 8.26 2.16 -16.83
C SER A 251 9.13 1.58 -17.93
N THR A 252 8.62 0.62 -18.70
CA THR A 252 9.37 -0.04 -19.78
C THR A 252 9.82 0.92 -20.89
N ASP A 253 9.08 2.03 -21.08
CA ASP A 253 9.41 3.13 -21.99
C ASP A 253 10.35 4.19 -21.37
N GLY A 254 10.68 4.07 -20.07
CA GLY A 254 11.53 5.01 -19.34
C GLY A 254 10.89 6.35 -18.97
N LYS A 255 9.61 6.59 -19.28
CA LYS A 255 8.95 7.88 -19.01
C LYS A 255 8.56 8.09 -17.55
N LEU A 256 8.31 7.01 -16.80
CA LEU A 256 8.21 7.05 -15.34
C LEU A 256 9.54 6.53 -14.79
N ASP A 257 10.21 7.34 -13.98
CA ASP A 257 11.42 6.97 -13.25
C ASP A 257 11.44 7.76 -11.94
N PHE A 258 11.53 7.06 -10.81
CA PHE A 258 11.75 7.69 -9.52
C PHE A 258 12.42 6.74 -8.53
N ASN A 259 13.08 7.33 -7.53
CA ASN A 259 13.62 6.61 -6.39
C ASN A 259 13.64 7.53 -5.17
N VAL A 260 12.89 7.16 -4.13
CA VAL A 260 12.66 7.99 -2.95
C VAL A 260 12.71 7.18 -1.68
N TYR A 261 13.07 7.83 -0.58
CA TYR A 261 12.93 7.31 0.76
C TYR A 261 11.95 8.18 1.54
N LEU A 262 10.84 7.58 1.96
CA LEU A 262 9.80 8.22 2.75
C LEU A 262 10.08 7.96 4.23
N TYR A 263 10.14 8.99 5.06
CA TYR A 263 10.23 8.83 6.50
C TYR A 263 8.88 8.33 7.06
N ASN A 264 8.92 7.40 8.00
CA ASN A 264 7.74 6.94 8.73
C ASN A 264 7.50 7.84 9.94
N VAL A 265 6.93 9.02 9.69
CA VAL A 265 6.76 10.10 10.67
C VAL A 265 5.34 10.66 10.66
N GLN A 266 4.92 11.18 11.80
CA GLN A 266 3.61 11.78 12.02
C GLN A 266 3.81 13.16 12.67
N PRO A 267 3.37 14.26 12.03
CA PRO A 267 3.38 15.57 12.67
C PRO A 267 2.69 15.53 14.04
N GLY A 268 3.34 16.10 15.06
CA GLY A 268 2.85 16.12 16.44
C GLY A 268 3.07 14.84 17.24
N TYR A 269 3.77 13.84 16.70
CA TYR A 269 4.06 12.57 17.37
C TYR A 269 5.49 12.08 17.11
N SER A 270 6.12 11.56 18.15
CA SER A 270 7.36 10.78 18.06
C SER A 270 7.03 9.29 18.19
N PHE A 271 7.70 8.43 17.41
CA PHE A 271 7.57 6.97 17.53
C PHE A 271 8.82 6.36 18.17
N ASN A 272 8.59 5.43 19.10
CA ASN A 272 9.60 4.46 19.51
C ASN A 272 9.62 3.31 18.50
N TYR A 273 10.53 3.36 17.52
CA TYR A 273 10.61 2.36 16.47
C TYR A 273 10.96 0.94 16.95
N ALA A 274 11.52 0.80 18.16
CA ALA A 274 11.80 -0.52 18.73
C ALA A 274 10.52 -1.34 18.95
N ASN A 275 9.41 -0.69 19.32
CA ASN A 275 8.15 -1.36 19.64
C ASN A 275 6.90 -0.74 18.99
N GLY A 276 7.06 0.33 18.23
CA GLY A 276 6.01 1.06 17.53
C GLY A 276 5.18 2.03 18.38
N ARG A 277 5.46 2.19 19.68
CA ARG A 277 4.66 3.10 20.53
C ARG A 277 4.87 4.56 20.13
N ALA A 278 3.77 5.31 20.01
CA ALA A 278 3.78 6.74 19.80
C ALA A 278 3.69 7.50 21.12
N LYS A 279 4.35 8.66 21.17
CA LYS A 279 4.19 9.68 22.20
C LYS A 279 3.87 11.00 21.52
N ARG A 280 2.90 11.75 22.05
CA ARG A 280 2.61 13.11 21.58
C ARG A 280 3.85 13.97 21.76
N ASP A 281 4.25 14.65 20.69
CA ASP A 281 5.40 15.54 20.66
C ASP A 281 5.13 16.66 19.64
N ALA A 282 4.66 17.80 20.16
CA ALA A 282 4.31 18.95 19.33
C ALA A 282 5.52 19.60 18.63
N SER A 283 6.75 19.24 19.02
CA SER A 283 7.96 19.72 18.38
C SER A 283 8.24 19.03 17.04
N VAL A 284 7.62 17.87 16.78
CA VAL A 284 7.73 17.14 15.51
C VAL A 284 6.86 17.83 14.46
N LYS A 285 7.52 18.56 13.57
CA LYS A 285 6.92 19.26 12.42
C LYS A 285 7.42 18.63 11.13
N VAL A 286 6.60 18.66 10.09
CA VAL A 286 6.99 18.29 8.73
C VAL A 286 6.70 19.48 7.84
N SER A 287 7.66 19.89 7.01
CA SER A 287 7.38 20.92 6.00
C SER A 287 6.46 20.35 4.93
N GLU A 288 5.39 21.06 4.62
CA GLU A 288 4.57 20.74 3.46
C GLU A 288 5.43 20.98 2.21
N SER A 289 5.48 20.00 1.30
CA SER A 289 6.01 20.25 -0.04
C SER A 289 5.01 21.15 -0.75
N GLU A 290 5.43 22.36 -1.12
CA GLU A 290 4.62 23.29 -1.93
C GLU A 290 4.08 22.54 -3.16
N ASN A 291 2.77 22.64 -3.37
CA ASN A 291 2.01 22.00 -4.44
C ASN A 291 2.40 22.53 -5.82
#